data_AF-A0A367MF97-F1
#
_entry.id   AF-A0A367MF97-F1
#
_cell.length_a   1.000
_cell.length_b   1.000
_cell.length_c   1.000
_cell.angle_alpha   90.00
_cell.angle_beta   90.00
_cell.angle_gamma   90.00
#
_symmetry.space_group_name_H-M   'P 1'
#
loop_
_entity.id
_entity.type
_entity.pdbx_description
1 polymer ?
#
loop_
_entity_poly.entity_id
_entity_poly.type
_entity_poly.pdbx_seq_one_letter_code
_entity_poly.pdbx_strand_id
1 'polypeptide(L)'
;MSRRPIPPARALAMLAVLALLAGCSTLSPYSRLTKLDLALSAGERVNPDLNGRPSPVVVRLFELKHPVAFENADFFSLYERPKETLDPDLVTSEEL
;
A
#
# COMPACT_ATOMS: atom_id res chain seq x y z
N MET A 1 5.89 42.37 -43.82
CA MET A 1 5.33 41.78 -42.57
C MET A 1 6.19 42.18 -41.39
N SER A 2 5.75 43.20 -40.62
CA SER A 2 6.51 43.76 -39.50
C SER A 2 6.34 42.85 -38.26
N ARG A 3 7.42 42.17 -37.84
CA ARG A 3 7.45 41.42 -36.57
C ARG A 3 7.69 42.42 -35.44
N ARG A 4 6.61 42.84 -34.75
CA ARG A 4 6.74 43.67 -33.55
C ARG A 4 7.30 42.81 -32.41
N PRO A 5 8.39 43.23 -31.73
CA PRO A 5 8.95 42.47 -30.62
C PRO A 5 7.96 42.41 -29.46
N ILE A 6 7.83 41.23 -28.85
CA ILE A 6 6.95 41.04 -27.72
C ILE A 6 7.58 41.74 -26.51
N PRO A 7 6.88 42.67 -25.83
CA PRO A 7 7.41 43.32 -24.65
C PRO A 7 7.63 42.28 -23.53
N PRO A 8 8.66 42.46 -22.68
CA PRO A 8 9.07 41.48 -21.67
C PRO A 8 7.92 41.12 -20.70
N ALA A 9 7.03 42.07 -20.41
CA ALA A 9 5.84 41.84 -19.59
C ALA A 9 4.85 40.82 -20.20
N ARG A 10 4.69 40.80 -21.53
CA ARG A 10 3.83 39.82 -22.21
C ARG A 10 4.45 38.43 -22.24
N ALA A 11 5.77 38.34 -22.38
CA ALA A 11 6.50 37.08 -22.28
C ALA A 11 6.39 36.48 -20.87
N LEU A 12 6.53 37.32 -19.83
CA LEU A 12 6.36 36.91 -18.44
C LEU A 12 4.94 36.41 -18.14
N ALA A 13 3.93 37.12 -18.66
CA ALA A 13 2.53 36.71 -18.52
C ALA A 13 2.24 35.38 -19.23
N MET A 14 2.77 35.16 -20.43
CA MET A 14 2.64 33.86 -21.13
C MET A 14 3.31 32.72 -20.35
N LEU A 15 4.49 32.96 -19.77
CA LEU A 15 5.19 31.97 -18.96
C LEU A 15 4.41 31.62 -17.68
N ALA A 16 3.84 32.62 -17.02
CA ALA A 16 2.99 32.42 -15.83
C ALA A 16 1.72 31.62 -16.18
N VAL A 17 1.09 31.91 -17.33
CA VAL A 17 -0.06 31.15 -17.83
C VAL A 17 0.34 29.71 -18.14
N LEU A 18 1.47 29.46 -18.82
CA LEU A 18 1.95 28.10 -19.05
C LEU A 18 2.23 27.33 -17.75
N ALA A 19 2.80 27.99 -16.74
CA ALA A 19 3.06 27.39 -15.44
C ALA A 19 1.76 27.03 -14.69
N LEU A 20 0.72 27.87 -14.80
CA LEU A 20 -0.60 27.60 -14.23
C LEU A 20 -1.32 26.43 -14.94
N LEU A 21 -1.16 26.30 -16.26
CA LEU A 21 -1.75 25.19 -17.04
C LEU A 21 -1.08 23.83 -16.79
N ALA A 22 0.18 23.80 -16.33
CA ALA A 22 0.90 22.57 -16.01
C ALA A 22 0.42 21.88 -14.72
N GLY A 23 -0.34 22.56 -13.85
CA GLY A 23 -0.82 22.01 -12.57
C GLY A 23 -1.91 20.94 -12.70
N CYS A 24 -2.63 20.89 -13.83
CA CYS A 24 -3.76 19.96 -14.01
C CYS A 24 -3.36 18.52 -14.29
N SER A 25 -2.13 18.25 -14.75
CA SER A 25 -1.64 16.89 -15.02
C SER A 25 -0.85 16.28 -13.86
N THR A 26 -0.40 17.09 -12.89
CA THR A 26 0.36 16.64 -11.72
C THR A 26 -0.49 16.04 -10.60
N LEU A 27 -1.81 16.30 -10.60
CA LEU A 27 -2.75 15.79 -9.61
C LEU A 27 -3.56 14.65 -10.23
N SER A 28 -2.96 13.46 -10.31
CA SER A 28 -3.73 12.24 -10.62
C SER A 28 -4.73 12.01 -9.49
N PRO A 29 -6.05 11.97 -9.75
CA PRO A 29 -7.06 11.66 -8.73
C PRO A 29 -6.99 10.18 -8.29
N TYR A 30 -6.29 9.35 -9.06
CA TYR A 30 -6.07 7.94 -8.74
C TYR A 30 -4.81 7.79 -7.90
N SER A 31 -5.00 7.35 -6.66
CA SER A 31 -3.92 6.89 -5.80
C SER A 31 -3.33 5.60 -6.38
N ARG A 32 -1.99 5.49 -6.39
CA ARG A 32 -1.31 4.21 -6.67
C ARG A 32 -1.32 3.26 -5.47
N LEU A 33 -1.86 3.69 -4.34
CA LEU A 33 -1.97 2.88 -3.13
C LEU A 33 -3.12 1.87 -3.28
N THR A 34 -2.81 0.58 -3.19
CA THR A 34 -3.83 -0.46 -3.02
C THR A 34 -4.44 -0.31 -1.63
N LYS A 35 -5.75 -0.07 -1.57
CA LYS A 35 -6.48 -0.03 -0.30
C LYS A 35 -7.06 -1.41 -0.02
N LEU A 36 -6.79 -1.93 1.17
CA LEU A 36 -7.39 -3.17 1.66
C LEU A 36 -8.44 -2.80 2.72
N ASP A 37 -9.69 -3.18 2.47
CA ASP A 37 -10.78 -3.11 3.44
C ASP A 37 -11.13 -4.55 3.84
N LEU A 38 -10.91 -4.88 5.12
CA LEU A 38 -10.91 -6.24 5.62
C LEU A 38 -11.91 -6.35 6.78
N ALA A 39 -12.93 -7.19 6.61
CA ALA A 39 -13.88 -7.52 7.68
C ALA A 39 -13.60 -8.95 8.16
N LEU A 40 -13.15 -9.08 9.42
CA LEU A 40 -12.93 -10.37 10.07
C LEU A 40 -14.19 -10.79 10.85
N SER A 41 -14.65 -12.01 10.61
CA SER A 41 -15.71 -12.66 11.39
C SER A 41 -15.19 -13.97 11.92
N ALA A 42 -15.26 -14.15 13.24
CA ALA A 42 -14.93 -15.41 13.89
C ALA A 42 -16.20 -16.26 14.05
N GLY A 43 -16.08 -17.57 13.82
CA GLY A 43 -17.18 -18.51 14.10
C GLY A 43 -17.33 -18.79 15.60
N GLU A 44 -18.50 -19.28 16.01
CA GLU A 44 -18.83 -19.56 17.42
C GLU A 44 -17.93 -20.61 18.08
N ARG A 45 -17.18 -21.40 17.30
CA ARG A 45 -16.29 -22.47 17.77
C ARG A 45 -14.83 -22.24 17.34
N VAL A 46 -14.42 -20.99 17.17
CA VAL A 46 -13.04 -20.64 16.80
C VAL A 46 -12.05 -21.10 17.88
N ASN A 47 -10.91 -21.64 17.46
CA ASN A 47 -9.79 -22.05 18.32
C ASN A 47 -10.22 -22.77 19.62
N PRO A 48 -10.87 -23.94 19.54
CA PRO A 48 -11.35 -24.63 20.73
C PRO A 48 -10.19 -25.14 21.60
N ASP A 49 -10.33 -25.02 22.91
CA ASP A 49 -9.42 -25.64 23.87
C ASP A 49 -9.65 -27.15 24.01
N LEU A 50 -8.89 -27.81 24.88
CA LEU A 50 -9.03 -29.26 25.14
C LEU A 50 -10.42 -29.68 25.65
N ASN A 51 -11.22 -28.75 26.16
CA ASN A 51 -12.59 -28.99 26.63
C ASN A 51 -13.64 -28.58 25.57
N GLY A 52 -13.21 -28.18 24.37
CA GLY A 52 -14.09 -27.72 23.29
C GLY A 52 -14.60 -26.30 23.46
N ARG A 53 -14.08 -25.53 24.43
CA ARG A 53 -14.50 -24.13 24.63
C ARG A 53 -13.79 -23.23 23.62
N PRO A 54 -14.50 -22.32 22.92
CA PRO A 54 -13.87 -21.39 21.98
C PRO A 54 -12.85 -20.48 22.68
N SER A 55 -11.73 -20.22 22.03
CA SER A 55 -10.67 -19.34 22.53
C SER A 55 -10.35 -18.22 21.53
N PRO A 56 -9.80 -17.08 21.99
CA PRO A 56 -9.30 -16.04 21.08
C PRO A 56 -8.24 -16.59 20.11
N VAL A 57 -8.16 -16.00 18.92
CA VAL A 57 -7.10 -16.26 17.94
C VAL A 57 -6.44 -14.95 17.56
N VAL A 58 -5.11 -14.93 17.54
CA VAL A 58 -4.33 -13.80 17.05
C VAL A 58 -4.20 -13.94 15.53
N VAL A 59 -4.49 -12.87 14.80
CA VAL A 59 -4.37 -12.87 13.33
C VAL A 59 -3.19 -11.99 12.96
N ARG A 60 -2.26 -12.54 12.17
CA ARG A 60 -1.16 -11.75 11.60
C ARG A 60 -1.35 -11.64 10.09
N LEU A 61 -1.50 -10.40 9.62
CA LEU A 61 -1.64 -10.07 8.22
C LEU A 61 -0.25 -9.75 7.64
N PHE A 62 0.12 -10.37 6.53
CA PHE A 62 1.37 -10.13 5.83
C PHE A 62 1.09 -9.57 4.44
N GLU A 63 1.70 -8.43 4.12
CA GLU A 63 1.76 -7.92 2.74
C GLU A 63 3.06 -8.41 2.11
N LEU A 64 2.93 -9.10 0.97
CA LEU A 64 4.05 -9.77 0.30
C LEU A 64 4.15 -9.33 -1.16
N LYS A 65 5.38 -9.23 -1.68
CA LYS A 65 5.66 -9.07 -3.11
C LYS A 65 5.35 -10.36 -3.87
N HIS A 66 5.77 -11.51 -3.33
CA HIS A 66 5.49 -12.84 -3.85
C HIS A 66 5.12 -13.79 -2.70
N PRO A 67 4.16 -14.71 -2.89
CA PRO A 67 3.69 -15.60 -1.82
C PRO A 67 4.56 -16.85 -1.62
N VAL A 68 5.48 -17.15 -2.55
CA VAL A 68 6.18 -18.45 -2.59
C VAL A 68 6.96 -18.75 -1.31
N ALA A 69 7.70 -17.77 -0.76
CA ALA A 69 8.43 -17.97 0.49
C ALA A 69 7.49 -18.28 1.67
N PHE A 70 6.34 -17.61 1.74
CA PHE A 70 5.33 -17.82 2.77
C PHE A 70 4.68 -19.20 2.68
N GLU A 71 4.30 -19.62 1.47
CA GLU A 71 3.65 -20.92 1.23
C GLU A 71 4.57 -22.11 1.55
N ASN A 72 5.89 -21.92 1.50
CA ASN A 72 6.88 -22.97 1.77
C ASN A 72 7.50 -22.88 3.18
N ALA A 73 7.19 -21.84 3.96
CA ALA A 73 7.72 -21.67 5.31
C ALA A 73 6.92 -22.45 6.35
N ASP A 74 7.59 -22.91 7.39
CA ASP A 74 6.92 -23.49 8.56
C ASP A 74 6.33 -22.42 9.48
N PHE A 75 5.38 -22.82 10.33
CA PHE A 75 4.69 -21.92 11.25
C PHE A 75 5.64 -21.19 12.21
N PHE A 76 6.64 -21.86 12.79
CA PHE A 76 7.53 -21.26 13.78
C PHE A 76 8.43 -20.20 13.14
N SER A 77 8.92 -20.48 11.94
CA SER A 77 9.67 -19.53 11.13
C SER A 77 8.85 -18.26 10.86
N LEU A 78 7.57 -18.40 10.46
CA LEU A 78 6.67 -17.27 10.24
C LEU A 78 6.24 -16.54 11.53
N TYR A 79 6.13 -17.26 12.65
CA TYR A 79 5.67 -16.70 13.92
C TYR A 79 6.78 -15.93 14.64
N GLU A 80 7.96 -16.53 14.75
CA GLU A 80 9.08 -15.99 15.53
C GLU A 80 10.01 -15.09 14.71
N ARG A 81 10.22 -15.41 13.42
CA ARG A 81 11.26 -14.80 12.57
C ARG A 81 10.74 -14.39 11.18
N PRO A 82 9.56 -13.75 11.08
CA PRO A 82 8.92 -13.51 9.78
C PRO A 82 9.77 -12.65 8.85
N LYS A 83 10.55 -11.69 9.39
CA LYS A 83 11.40 -10.82 8.58
C LYS A 83 12.50 -11.61 7.91
N GLU A 84 13.19 -12.46 8.66
CA GLU A 84 14.28 -13.29 8.15
C GLU A 84 13.76 -14.37 7.20
N THR A 85 12.59 -14.94 7.48
CA THR A 85 11.99 -16.01 6.67
C THR A 85 11.43 -15.51 5.33
N LEU A 86 10.94 -14.27 5.28
CA LEU A 86 10.21 -13.74 4.12
C LEU A 86 10.97 -12.66 3.35
N ASP A 87 12.18 -12.27 3.75
CA ASP A 87 13.02 -11.33 2.99
C ASP A 87 13.42 -11.95 1.63
N PRO A 88 13.29 -11.24 0.49
CA PRO A 88 12.92 -9.84 0.29
C PRO A 88 11.44 -9.57 -0.01
N ASP A 89 10.60 -10.59 0.11
CA ASP A 89 9.19 -10.55 -0.27
C ASP A 89 8.31 -9.84 0.76
N LEU A 90 8.70 -9.79 2.03
CA LEU A 90 7.95 -9.07 3.06
C LEU A 90 7.93 -7.56 2.80
N VAL A 91 6.73 -7.00 2.68
CA VAL A 91 6.50 -5.54 2.59
C VAL A 91 6.16 -4.98 3.97
N THR A 92 5.14 -5.52 4.61
CA THR A 92 4.73 -5.16 5.97
C THR A 92 4.02 -6.33 6.65
N SER A 93 3.91 -6.28 7.97
CA SER A 93 3.09 -7.20 8.75
C SER A 93 2.35 -6.47 9.85
N GLU A 94 1.10 -6.85 10.11
CA GLU A 94 0.26 -6.29 11.17
C GLU A 94 -0.32 -7.43 12.02
N GLU A 95 -0.42 -7.21 13.32
CA GLU A 95 -1.05 -8.14 14.26
C GLU A 95 -2.37 -7.54 14.76
N LEU A 96 -3.43 -8.35 14.72
CA LEU A 96 -4.81 -8.00 15.01
C LEU A 96 -5.37 -8.85 16.17
#